data_AF-A0A1Y3W414-F1
#
_entry.id   AF-A0A1Y3W414-F1
#
_cell.length_a   1.000
_cell.length_b   1.000
_cell.length_c   1.000
_cell.angle_alpha   90.00
_cell.angle_beta   90.00
_cell.angle_gamma   90.00
#
_symmetry.space_group_name_H-M   'P 1'
#
loop_
_entity.id
_entity.type
_entity.pdbx_description
1 polymer ?
#
loop_
_entity_poly.entity_id
_entity_poly.type
_entity_poly.pdbx_seq_one_letter_code
_entity_poly.pdbx_strand_id
1 'polypeptide(L)'
;HHKEEKFIMKLKKIASLALAGIMAVSMLAGCKDGGNSNSGSSSSEVTTVSGAAAALNNALSQNKDVVKFEDDSNLDKNLEAHFKLNPIKGDEWAESNYGKIGQANTDYAELKSVVGASYIGLTNYEQIVESKSPDWNDKKVAVVGMFNAKVYTQAEALKMVGKAIDNFDYAEDTNITDDGKEFTYSGKASVLEVKSEGGTASVWVVVAVVTRGYEKV
;
A
#
# COMPACT_ATOMS: atom_id res chain seq x y z
N HIS A 1 22.75 10.24 53.88
CA HIS A 1 23.22 10.60 52.53
C HIS A 1 23.53 9.33 51.76
N HIS A 2 22.97 9.21 50.55
CA HIS A 2 23.18 8.19 49.49
C HIS A 2 22.79 6.74 49.80
N LYS A 3 21.62 6.23 49.36
CA LYS A 3 20.97 6.14 48.03
C LYS A 3 21.35 4.82 47.32
N GLU A 4 20.30 4.02 47.16
CA GLU A 4 20.17 2.79 46.40
C GLU A 4 20.62 2.97 44.95
N GLU A 5 21.33 2.00 44.40
CA GLU A 5 21.40 1.71 42.95
C GLU A 5 22.16 0.39 42.76
N LYS A 6 21.42 -0.74 42.66
CA LYS A 6 22.01 -2.05 42.33
C LYS A 6 21.13 -2.90 41.42
N PHE A 7 20.42 -2.26 40.51
CA PHE A 7 19.80 -2.93 39.38
C PHE A 7 20.32 -2.27 38.10
N ILE A 8 20.43 -3.06 37.04
CA ILE A 8 20.89 -2.68 35.69
C ILE A 8 22.42 -2.64 35.53
N MET A 9 23.06 -3.81 35.56
CA MET A 9 24.18 -4.10 34.67
C MET A 9 24.43 -5.60 34.67
N LYS A 10 23.85 -6.31 33.69
CA LYS A 10 24.36 -7.55 33.07
C LYS A 10 23.28 -8.20 32.22
N LEU A 11 23.07 -7.69 31.01
CA LEU A 11 22.76 -8.53 29.85
C LEU A 11 23.38 -7.86 28.61
N LYS A 12 24.71 -7.71 28.65
CA LYS A 12 25.50 -7.64 27.43
C LYS A 12 25.61 -9.06 26.89
N LYS A 13 25.38 -9.23 25.59
CA LYS A 13 25.60 -10.41 24.71
C LYS A 13 24.33 -11.16 24.30
N ILE A 14 23.72 -10.69 23.22
CA ILE A 14 23.52 -11.53 22.02
C ILE A 14 23.95 -10.67 20.84
N ALA A 15 25.25 -10.71 20.57
CA ALA A 15 25.74 -10.35 19.27
C ALA A 15 25.30 -11.44 18.29
N SER A 16 25.09 -11.01 17.06
CA SER A 16 25.26 -11.77 15.83
C SER A 16 24.14 -12.72 15.38
N LEU A 17 23.80 -12.51 14.11
CA LEU A 17 23.47 -13.51 13.08
C LEU A 17 21.99 -13.84 12.84
N ALA A 18 21.22 -12.83 12.40
CA ALA A 18 20.01 -13.06 11.59
C ALA A 18 19.84 -12.02 10.45
N LEU A 19 20.92 -11.35 10.03
CA LEU A 19 20.91 -10.32 8.97
C LEU A 19 21.36 -10.84 7.59
N ALA A 20 21.31 -12.15 7.36
CA ALA A 20 21.53 -12.73 6.03
C ALA A 20 20.32 -13.61 5.70
N GLY A 21 19.26 -13.00 5.17
CA GLY A 21 18.05 -13.77 4.89
C GLY A 21 17.00 -13.12 4.00
N ILE A 22 17.26 -11.98 3.35
CA ILE A 22 16.30 -11.42 2.38
C ILE A 22 17.06 -10.69 1.26
N MET A 23 17.81 -11.42 0.44
CA MET A 23 18.38 -10.90 -0.83
C MET A 23 18.13 -11.88 -1.99
N ALA A 24 17.05 -12.65 -1.94
CA ALA A 24 16.59 -13.48 -3.06
C ALA A 24 15.09 -13.80 -2.93
N VAL A 25 14.24 -12.78 -2.98
CA VAL A 25 12.83 -12.95 -3.40
C VAL A 25 12.64 -12.13 -4.67
N SER A 26 13.46 -12.43 -5.67
CA SER A 26 13.30 -11.94 -7.03
C SER A 26 13.35 -13.18 -7.90
N MET A 27 12.24 -13.52 -8.54
CA MET A 27 11.98 -14.77 -9.30
C MET A 27 11.31 -15.91 -8.53
N LEU A 28 10.26 -15.60 -7.74
CA LEU A 28 9.12 -16.52 -7.66
C LEU A 28 7.89 -15.88 -8.29
N ALA A 29 8.06 -15.38 -9.52
CA ALA A 29 6.96 -15.36 -10.47
C ALA A 29 6.65 -16.82 -10.77
N GLY A 30 5.49 -17.28 -10.33
CA GLY A 30 5.02 -18.64 -10.58
C GLY A 30 4.85 -18.88 -12.07
N CYS A 31 5.88 -19.40 -12.73
CA CYS A 31 5.69 -20.22 -13.91
C CYS A 31 5.36 -21.62 -13.41
N LYS A 32 4.07 -21.88 -13.15
CA LYS A 32 3.59 -23.25 -12.99
C LYS A 32 3.29 -23.79 -14.39
N ASP A 33 4.33 -24.29 -15.05
CA ASP A 33 4.15 -25.19 -16.18
C ASP A 33 3.58 -26.51 -15.65
N GLY A 34 2.34 -26.81 -16.04
CA GLY A 34 1.64 -28.01 -15.60
C GLY A 34 0.23 -28.13 -16.15
N GLY A 35 0.09 -28.32 -17.46
CA GLY A 35 -0.95 -29.18 -18.03
C GLY A 35 -2.34 -28.57 -18.30
N ASN A 36 -2.55 -28.17 -19.54
CA ASN A 36 -3.77 -28.35 -20.34
C ASN A 36 -5.14 -28.09 -19.67
N SER A 37 -5.73 -26.94 -19.96
CA SER A 37 -7.08 -26.85 -20.55
C SER A 37 -7.34 -25.47 -21.14
N ASN A 38 -7.70 -25.47 -22.42
CA ASN A 38 -8.24 -24.36 -23.19
C ASN A 38 -9.42 -23.68 -22.49
N SER A 39 -9.29 -22.40 -22.17
CA SER A 39 -10.43 -21.47 -22.12
C SER A 39 -9.88 -20.10 -22.52
N GLY A 40 -10.47 -19.47 -23.53
CA GLY A 40 -10.11 -18.12 -23.94
C GLY A 40 -10.33 -17.16 -22.78
N SER A 41 -9.25 -16.77 -22.12
CA SER A 41 -9.30 -15.80 -21.03
C SER A 41 -9.53 -14.43 -21.65
N SER A 42 -10.66 -13.80 -21.35
CA SER A 42 -10.90 -12.40 -21.71
C SER A 42 -10.04 -11.56 -20.76
N SER A 43 -8.79 -11.29 -21.16
CA SER A 43 -7.91 -10.41 -20.39
C SER A 43 -8.59 -9.05 -20.21
N SER A 44 -8.62 -8.56 -18.97
CA SER A 44 -9.14 -7.23 -18.69
C SER A 44 -8.19 -6.16 -19.21
N GLU A 45 -8.76 -5.09 -19.77
CA GLU A 45 -7.98 -3.90 -20.10
C GLU A 45 -7.60 -3.17 -18.81
N VAL A 46 -6.30 -2.97 -18.60
CA VAL A 46 -5.76 -2.24 -17.46
C VAL A 46 -4.90 -1.10 -17.97
N THR A 47 -5.19 0.11 -17.52
CA THR A 47 -4.49 1.33 -17.94
C THR A 47 -3.99 2.09 -16.71
N THR A 48 -2.68 2.23 -16.56
CA THR A 48 -2.10 3.17 -15.60
C THR A 48 -2.37 4.60 -16.05
N VAL A 49 -2.75 5.47 -15.11
CA VAL A 49 -2.95 6.90 -15.38
C VAL A 49 -1.90 7.73 -14.63
N SER A 50 -1.39 8.77 -15.28
CA SER A 50 -0.40 9.66 -14.70
C SER A 50 -1.00 10.63 -13.67
N GLY A 51 -0.13 11.22 -12.84
CA GLY A 51 -0.50 12.28 -11.90
C GLY A 51 -1.00 11.78 -10.55
N ALA A 52 -0.82 10.50 -10.23
CA ALA A 52 -1.20 9.93 -8.94
C ALA A 52 -0.52 10.67 -7.78
N ALA A 53 0.80 10.85 -7.86
CA ALA A 53 1.57 11.50 -6.80
C ALA A 53 1.18 12.95 -6.58
N ALA A 54 1.04 13.73 -7.67
CA ALA A 54 0.63 15.12 -7.59
C ALA A 54 -0.76 15.27 -6.92
N ALA A 55 -1.71 14.42 -7.30
CA ALA A 55 -3.05 14.43 -6.72
C ALA A 55 -3.06 14.03 -5.23
N LEU A 56 -2.29 13.00 -4.85
CA LEU A 56 -2.17 12.59 -3.44
C LEU A 56 -1.53 13.70 -2.60
N ASN A 57 -0.43 14.29 -3.04
CA ASN A 57 0.23 15.39 -2.34
C ASN A 57 -0.71 16.60 -2.14
N ASN A 58 -1.53 16.92 -3.15
CA ASN A 58 -2.52 18.00 -3.04
C ASN A 58 -3.68 17.69 -2.08
N ALA A 59 -3.91 16.42 -1.77
CA ALA A 59 -4.95 15.99 -0.85
C ALA A 59 -4.48 15.94 0.62
N LEU A 60 -3.16 16.00 0.87
CA LEU A 60 -2.60 16.09 2.21
C LEU A 60 -2.78 17.50 2.80
N SER A 61 -3.06 17.57 4.09
CA SER A 61 -3.18 18.81 4.86
C SER A 61 -2.34 18.70 6.13
N GLN A 62 -2.61 17.70 6.97
CA GLN A 62 -1.89 17.47 8.23
C GLN A 62 -0.47 16.97 7.97
N ASN A 63 -0.31 16.07 6.99
CA ASN A 63 0.95 15.37 6.74
C ASN A 63 1.72 15.88 5.52
N LYS A 64 1.34 17.07 5.01
CA LYS A 64 1.89 17.65 3.78
C LYS A 64 3.40 17.88 3.81
N ASP A 65 3.95 18.14 5.00
CA ASP A 65 5.38 18.37 5.22
C ASP A 65 6.10 17.12 5.74
N VAL A 66 5.35 16.05 6.04
CA VAL A 66 5.87 14.80 6.63
C VAL A 66 6.13 13.74 5.57
N VAL A 67 5.20 13.57 4.62
CA VAL A 67 5.31 12.59 3.55
C VAL A 67 5.11 13.25 2.19
N LYS A 68 5.99 12.89 1.25
CA LYS A 68 5.89 13.31 -0.15
C LYS A 68 5.78 12.09 -1.05
N PHE A 69 4.76 12.10 -1.89
CA PHE A 69 4.54 11.08 -2.90
C PHE A 69 5.24 11.40 -4.22
N GLU A 70 5.75 10.35 -4.85
CA GLU A 70 6.30 10.35 -6.21
C GLU A 70 5.65 9.25 -7.04
N ASP A 71 5.52 9.47 -8.35
CA ASP A 71 5.05 8.43 -9.26
C ASP A 71 6.12 7.33 -9.35
N ASP A 72 5.70 6.07 -9.48
CA ASP A 72 6.61 4.92 -9.52
C ASP A 72 6.26 3.95 -10.64
N SER A 73 7.04 4.01 -11.72
CA SER A 73 6.83 3.16 -12.90
C SER A 73 6.95 1.65 -12.66
N ASN A 74 7.62 1.22 -11.58
CA ASN A 74 7.66 -0.20 -11.23
C ASN A 74 6.40 -0.61 -10.48
N LEU A 75 5.90 0.25 -9.59
CA LEU A 75 4.61 0.04 -8.94
C LEU A 75 3.49 -0.05 -9.98
N ASP A 76 3.47 0.86 -10.96
CA ASP A 76 2.53 0.85 -12.07
C ASP A 76 2.56 -0.49 -12.83
N LYS A 77 3.73 -0.93 -13.28
CA LYS A 77 3.90 -2.19 -14.02
C LYS A 77 3.47 -3.42 -13.21
N ASN A 78 3.81 -3.45 -11.92
CA ASN A 78 3.46 -4.56 -11.04
C ASN A 78 1.94 -4.67 -10.86
N LEU A 79 1.27 -3.53 -10.63
CA LEU A 79 -0.17 -3.47 -10.50
C LEU A 79 -0.88 -3.81 -11.82
N GLU A 80 -0.39 -3.30 -12.96
CA GLU A 80 -0.92 -3.67 -14.28
C GLU A 80 -0.85 -5.17 -14.52
N ALA A 81 0.30 -5.78 -14.27
CA ALA A 81 0.49 -7.22 -14.46
C ALA A 81 -0.45 -8.02 -13.56
N HIS A 82 -0.58 -7.62 -12.28
CA HIS A 82 -1.48 -8.28 -11.34
C HIS A 82 -2.93 -8.22 -11.79
N PHE A 83 -3.46 -7.05 -12.15
CA PHE A 83 -4.88 -6.91 -12.55
C PHE A 83 -5.18 -7.45 -13.96
N LYS A 84 -4.18 -7.64 -14.82
CA LYS A 84 -4.35 -8.38 -16.09
C LYS A 84 -4.54 -9.87 -15.85
N LEU A 85 -3.83 -10.45 -14.88
CA LEU A 85 -3.90 -11.88 -14.52
C LEU A 85 -5.07 -12.18 -13.57
N ASN A 86 -5.42 -11.22 -12.72
CA ASN A 86 -6.47 -11.30 -11.73
C ASN A 86 -7.51 -10.21 -12.00
N PRO A 87 -8.29 -10.34 -13.09
CA PRO A 87 -9.25 -9.33 -13.47
C PRO A 87 -10.33 -9.17 -12.40
N ILE A 88 -10.79 -7.93 -12.22
CA ILE A 88 -11.90 -7.63 -11.32
C ILE A 88 -13.20 -8.12 -11.99
N LYS A 89 -14.00 -8.91 -11.27
CA LYS A 89 -15.30 -9.40 -11.77
C LYS A 89 -16.34 -8.27 -11.71
N GLY A 90 -16.96 -7.95 -12.85
CA GLY A 90 -17.80 -6.75 -13.00
C GLY A 90 -19.21 -6.84 -12.41
N ASP A 91 -19.71 -8.04 -12.14
CA ASP A 91 -21.01 -8.33 -11.54
C ASP A 91 -21.14 -7.86 -10.08
N GLU A 92 -20.01 -7.63 -9.41
CA GLU A 92 -19.94 -7.14 -8.02
C GLU A 92 -19.96 -5.61 -7.91
N TRP A 93 -19.90 -4.87 -9.03
CA TRP A 93 -19.70 -3.41 -9.06
C TRP A 93 -20.86 -2.67 -9.69
N ALA A 94 -22.07 -3.03 -9.27
CA ALA A 94 -23.21 -2.17 -9.55
C ALA A 94 -22.94 -0.76 -8.98
N GLU A 95 -23.54 0.25 -9.61
CA GLU A 95 -23.99 1.43 -8.86
C GLU A 95 -24.86 0.93 -7.67
N SER A 96 -25.43 1.64 -6.74
CA SER A 96 -26.04 1.07 -5.50
C SER A 96 -25.12 0.27 -4.54
N ASN A 97 -23.99 -0.34 -4.95
CA ASN A 97 -23.10 -1.17 -4.10
C ASN A 97 -21.71 -0.54 -3.83
N TYR A 98 -21.63 0.78 -3.79
CA TYR A 98 -20.38 1.56 -3.74
C TYR A 98 -19.49 1.34 -2.51
N GLY A 99 -20.02 0.77 -1.42
CA GLY A 99 -19.30 0.58 -0.14
C GLY A 99 -18.67 -0.82 0.04
N LYS A 100 -18.98 -1.81 -0.79
CA LYS A 100 -18.51 -3.22 -0.61
C LYS A 100 -17.12 -3.52 -1.20
N ILE A 101 -16.41 -2.49 -1.60
CA ILE A 101 -15.21 -2.58 -2.43
C ILE A 101 -13.96 -3.10 -1.66
N GLY A 102 -14.12 -3.58 -0.43
CA GLY A 102 -13.04 -4.09 0.42
C GLY A 102 -13.05 -5.61 0.66
N GLN A 103 -13.78 -6.42 -0.12
CA GLN A 103 -13.74 -7.90 0.00
C GLN A 103 -13.80 -8.65 -1.34
N ALA A 104 -14.09 -7.94 -2.43
CA ALA A 104 -14.28 -8.50 -3.76
C ALA A 104 -12.92 -8.85 -4.40
N ASN A 105 -12.48 -10.10 -4.22
CA ASN A 105 -11.57 -10.82 -5.12
C ASN A 105 -10.07 -10.52 -5.12
N THR A 106 -9.53 -9.56 -4.36
CA THR A 106 -8.07 -9.42 -4.25
C THR A 106 -7.53 -10.23 -3.08
N ASP A 107 -6.69 -11.23 -3.37
CA ASP A 107 -5.88 -11.88 -2.33
C ASP A 107 -4.95 -10.81 -1.73
N TYR A 108 -5.29 -10.34 -0.53
CA TYR A 108 -4.52 -9.31 0.18
C TYR A 108 -3.06 -9.69 0.39
N ALA A 109 -2.77 -10.99 0.50
CA ALA A 109 -1.39 -11.46 0.61
C ALA A 109 -0.65 -11.28 -0.72
N GLU A 110 -1.31 -11.54 -1.85
CA GLU A 110 -0.75 -11.33 -3.18
C GLU A 110 -0.53 -9.84 -3.45
N LEU A 111 -1.55 -9.00 -3.25
CA LEU A 111 -1.43 -7.56 -3.52
C LEU A 111 -0.35 -6.92 -2.63
N LYS A 112 -0.24 -7.34 -1.37
CA LYS A 112 0.85 -6.92 -0.47
C LYS A 112 2.23 -7.25 -1.04
N SER A 113 2.38 -8.42 -1.66
CA SER A 113 3.60 -8.83 -2.35
C SER A 113 3.87 -7.98 -3.59
N VAL A 114 2.84 -7.74 -4.41
CA VAL A 114 2.91 -6.93 -5.65
C VAL A 114 3.41 -5.51 -5.38
N VAL A 115 2.91 -4.89 -4.31
CA VAL A 115 3.28 -3.51 -3.92
C VAL A 115 4.50 -3.46 -3.00
N GLY A 116 5.05 -4.62 -2.62
CA GLY A 116 6.21 -4.74 -1.73
C GLY A 116 5.98 -4.16 -0.33
N ALA A 117 4.74 -4.23 0.19
CA ALA A 117 4.40 -3.69 1.49
C ALA A 117 4.52 -4.73 2.61
N SER A 118 4.77 -4.26 3.83
CA SER A 118 4.68 -5.08 5.05
C SER A 118 3.23 -5.17 5.54
N TYR A 119 2.45 -4.11 5.32
CA TYR A 119 1.03 -4.04 5.66
C TYR A 119 0.23 -3.38 4.54
N ILE A 120 -1.02 -3.79 4.39
CA ILE A 120 -2.01 -3.11 3.56
C ILE A 120 -3.13 -2.59 4.47
N GLY A 121 -3.47 -1.32 4.30
CA GLY A 121 -4.73 -0.73 4.73
C GLY A 121 -5.66 -0.60 3.53
N LEU A 122 -6.92 -0.97 3.70
CA LEU A 122 -7.94 -0.78 2.67
C LEU A 122 -8.75 0.45 3.00
N THR A 123 -9.08 1.23 1.99
CA THR A 123 -9.96 2.38 2.15
C THR A 123 -11.08 2.33 1.12
N ASN A 124 -12.29 2.62 1.56
CA ASN A 124 -13.42 2.93 0.72
C ASN A 124 -14.07 4.23 1.21
N TYR A 125 -15.18 4.65 0.61
CA TYR A 125 -15.88 5.88 1.00
C TYR A 125 -16.30 5.89 2.49
N GLU A 126 -16.61 4.72 3.07
CA GLU A 126 -17.25 4.60 4.37
C GLU A 126 -16.28 4.27 5.52
N GLN A 127 -15.17 3.59 5.25
CA GLN A 127 -14.23 3.14 6.29
C GLN A 127 -12.78 3.06 5.77
N ILE A 128 -11.85 3.58 6.58
CA ILE A 128 -10.48 3.07 6.61
C ILE A 128 -10.54 1.78 7.41
N VAL A 129 -10.22 0.64 6.80
CA VAL A 129 -9.88 -0.55 7.58
C VAL A 129 -8.53 -0.25 8.21
N GLU A 130 -8.56 0.34 9.40
CA GLU A 130 -7.38 0.60 10.22
C GLU A 130 -6.61 -0.72 10.38
N SER A 131 -5.54 -0.90 9.60
CA SER A 131 -4.48 -1.83 10.00
C SER A 131 -3.66 -1.10 11.07
N LYS A 132 -4.20 -1.05 12.30
CA LYS A 132 -3.38 -0.74 13.47
C LYS A 132 -2.35 -1.85 13.60
N SER A 133 -1.22 -1.72 12.92
CA SER A 133 -0.01 -2.40 13.35
C SER A 133 0.74 -1.44 14.27
N PRO A 134 0.97 -1.81 15.54
CA PRO A 134 1.64 -0.94 16.51
C PRO A 134 3.14 -0.72 16.23
N ASP A 135 3.75 -1.40 15.26
CA ASP A 135 5.19 -1.35 15.00
C ASP A 135 5.52 -1.13 13.51
N TRP A 136 5.53 0.14 13.08
CA TRP A 136 5.88 0.59 11.73
C TRP A 136 7.41 0.69 11.50
N ASN A 137 8.24 0.20 12.42
CA ASN A 137 9.70 0.39 12.35
C ASN A 137 10.25 -0.31 11.10
N ASP A 138 10.86 0.45 10.19
CA ASP A 138 11.46 0.01 8.92
C ASP A 138 10.51 -0.70 7.94
N LYS A 139 9.22 -0.38 8.00
CA LYS A 139 8.20 -1.07 7.21
C LYS A 139 7.54 -0.18 6.17
N LYS A 140 7.06 -0.82 5.13
CA LYS A 140 6.25 -0.22 4.06
C LYS A 140 4.77 -0.49 4.34
N VAL A 141 3.96 0.55 4.32
CA VAL A 141 2.49 0.46 4.46
C VAL A 141 1.86 0.92 3.17
N ALA A 142 1.05 0.07 2.56
CA ALA A 142 0.28 0.42 1.38
C ALA A 142 -1.18 0.74 1.76
N VAL A 143 -1.67 1.90 1.33
CA VAL A 143 -3.11 2.20 1.33
C VAL A 143 -3.64 1.92 -0.07
N VAL A 144 -4.64 1.06 -0.15
CA VAL A 144 -5.28 0.69 -1.41
C VAL A 144 -6.74 1.13 -1.36
N GLY A 145 -7.13 1.95 -2.31
CA GLY A 145 -8.52 2.32 -2.55
C GLY A 145 -8.96 1.80 -3.90
N MET A 146 -10.14 1.20 -3.94
CA MET A 146 -10.77 0.78 -5.19
C MET A 146 -12.12 1.50 -5.29
N PHE A 147 -12.46 2.05 -6.45
CA PHE A 147 -13.63 2.92 -6.60
C PHE A 147 -14.31 2.68 -7.94
N ASN A 148 -15.64 2.52 -7.94
CA ASN A 148 -16.40 2.36 -9.18
C ASN A 148 -16.25 3.61 -10.07
N ALA A 149 -15.71 3.45 -11.27
CA ALA A 149 -15.41 4.56 -12.17
C ALA A 149 -16.66 5.21 -12.80
N LYS A 150 -17.83 4.57 -12.73
CA LYS A 150 -19.11 5.20 -13.11
C LYS A 150 -19.58 6.24 -12.09
N VAL A 151 -19.05 6.18 -10.88
CA VAL A 151 -19.55 6.90 -9.71
C VAL A 151 -18.56 7.95 -9.26
N TYR A 152 -17.28 7.56 -9.27
CA TYR A 152 -16.17 8.41 -8.88
C TYR A 152 -15.31 8.71 -10.09
N THR A 153 -14.96 9.98 -10.24
CA THR A 153 -13.85 10.38 -11.10
C THR A 153 -12.53 9.89 -10.51
N GLN A 154 -11.50 9.76 -11.36
CA GLN A 154 -10.14 9.47 -10.91
C GLN A 154 -9.66 10.46 -9.84
N ALA A 155 -9.97 11.75 -10.00
CA ALA A 155 -9.57 12.80 -9.06
C ALA A 155 -10.23 12.62 -7.68
N GLU A 156 -11.51 12.22 -7.63
CA GLU A 156 -12.20 11.92 -6.38
C GLU A 156 -11.62 10.67 -5.70
N ALA A 157 -11.34 9.63 -6.47
CA ALA A 157 -10.67 8.41 -5.99
C ALA A 157 -9.31 8.74 -5.33
N LEU A 158 -8.46 9.51 -6.02
CA LEU A 158 -7.17 9.96 -5.50
C LEU A 158 -7.32 10.81 -4.24
N LYS A 159 -8.26 11.77 -4.25
CA LYS A 159 -8.53 12.62 -3.08
C LYS A 159 -8.96 11.82 -1.86
N MET A 160 -9.75 10.76 -2.04
CA MET A 160 -10.19 9.90 -0.94
C MET A 160 -9.02 9.12 -0.33
N VAL A 161 -8.15 8.54 -1.15
CA VAL A 161 -6.94 7.86 -0.64
C VAL A 161 -5.99 8.84 0.03
N GLY A 162 -5.78 10.02 -0.55
CA GLY A 162 -4.95 11.07 0.04
C GLY A 162 -5.46 11.49 1.41
N LYS A 163 -6.77 11.71 1.58
CA LYS A 163 -7.37 11.98 2.89
C LYS A 163 -7.22 10.83 3.89
N ALA A 164 -7.32 9.59 3.42
CA ALA A 164 -7.12 8.43 4.30
C ALA A 164 -5.70 8.40 4.86
N ILE A 165 -4.71 8.73 4.03
CA ILE A 165 -3.30 8.87 4.43
C ILE A 165 -3.12 10.08 5.35
N ASP A 166 -3.77 11.21 5.05
CA ASP A 166 -3.67 12.43 5.85
C ASP A 166 -4.26 12.29 7.26
N ASN A 167 -5.10 11.27 7.48
CA ASN A 167 -5.64 10.93 8.79
C ASN A 167 -4.71 10.03 9.61
N PHE A 168 -3.64 9.49 9.01
CA PHE A 168 -2.65 8.76 9.80
C PHE A 168 -1.87 9.72 10.67
N ASP A 169 -1.64 9.27 11.91
CA ASP A 169 -0.80 9.97 12.86
C ASP A 169 0.67 9.62 12.58
N TYR A 170 1.35 10.48 11.83
CA TYR A 170 2.79 10.38 11.58
C TYR A 170 3.62 11.21 12.60
N ALA A 171 2.96 11.78 13.63
CA ALA A 171 3.40 12.88 14.50
C ALA A 171 4.91 13.25 14.52
N GLU A 172 5.16 14.52 14.21
CA GLU A 172 6.42 15.25 14.39
C GLU A 172 7.00 15.19 15.83
N ASP A 173 6.14 15.08 16.86
CA ASP A 173 6.56 15.04 18.28
C ASP A 173 7.10 13.67 18.75
N THR A 174 6.97 12.63 17.92
CA THR A 174 7.52 11.28 18.19
C THR A 174 8.70 10.92 17.29
N ASN A 175 9.16 11.87 16.48
CA ASN A 175 10.29 11.74 15.57
C ASN A 175 11.63 11.67 16.27
N ILE A 176 11.71 11.31 17.55
CA ILE A 176 12.98 10.93 18.17
C ILE A 176 12.72 9.70 19.00
N THR A 177 13.26 8.58 18.58
CA THR A 177 13.33 7.38 19.43
C THR A 177 14.23 7.65 20.63
N ASP A 178 14.11 6.87 21.71
CA ASP A 178 14.99 6.97 22.87
C ASP A 178 16.49 6.81 22.51
N ASP A 179 16.83 6.25 21.35
CA ASP A 179 18.19 6.11 20.80
C ASP A 179 18.62 7.27 19.87
N GLY A 180 17.87 8.36 19.80
CA GLY A 180 18.23 9.58 19.07
C GLY A 180 18.06 9.49 17.56
N LYS A 181 17.06 8.73 17.07
CA LYS A 181 16.78 8.62 15.63
C LYS A 181 15.57 9.41 15.21
N GLU A 182 15.69 10.13 14.11
CA GLU A 182 14.63 10.87 13.47
C GLU A 182 13.91 10.06 12.40
N PHE A 183 12.58 9.89 12.51
CA PHE A 183 11.81 9.16 11.52
C PHE A 183 11.63 9.99 10.25
N THR A 184 11.81 9.35 9.09
CA THR A 184 11.56 9.95 7.78
C THR A 184 10.50 9.16 7.03
N TYR A 185 9.71 9.84 6.20
CA TYR A 185 8.63 9.21 5.43
C TYR A 185 8.74 9.56 3.95
N SER A 186 8.67 8.55 3.10
CA SER A 186 8.61 8.71 1.64
C SER A 186 7.42 7.94 1.06
N GLY A 187 6.80 8.49 0.02
CA GLY A 187 5.60 7.93 -0.59
C GLY A 187 5.82 7.56 -2.06
N LYS A 188 5.30 6.42 -2.49
CA LYS A 188 5.12 6.07 -3.91
C LYS A 188 3.64 5.93 -4.23
N ALA A 189 3.23 6.40 -5.41
CA ALA A 189 1.83 6.46 -5.80
C ALA A 189 1.61 5.83 -7.16
N SER A 190 0.46 5.18 -7.32
CA SER A 190 -0.02 4.65 -8.60
C SER A 190 -1.55 4.74 -8.66
N VAL A 191 -2.08 4.92 -9.86
CA VAL A 191 -3.52 4.82 -10.13
C VAL A 191 -3.76 4.12 -11.46
N LEU A 192 -4.71 3.18 -11.47
CA LEU A 192 -5.07 2.40 -12.63
C LEU A 192 -6.57 2.46 -12.85
N GLU A 193 -6.99 2.51 -14.11
CA GLU A 193 -8.33 2.06 -14.51
C GLU A 193 -8.26 0.58 -14.85
N VAL A 194 -9.04 -0.24 -14.15
CA VAL A 194 -9.18 -1.68 -14.40
C VAL A 194 -10.58 -1.92 -14.93
N LYS A 195 -10.70 -2.38 -16.18
CA LYS A 195 -11.98 -2.83 -16.73
C LYS A 195 -12.34 -4.23 -16.22
N SER A 196 -13.62 -4.51 -16.08
CA SER A 196 -14.09 -5.85 -15.70
C SER A 196 -13.92 -6.85 -16.83
N GLU A 197 -13.62 -8.11 -16.49
CA GLU A 197 -13.59 -9.21 -17.47
C GLU A 197 -14.94 -9.34 -18.19
N GLY A 198 -14.94 -9.28 -19.53
CA GLY A 198 -16.12 -9.47 -20.37
C GLY A 198 -17.24 -8.42 -20.21
N GLY A 199 -17.01 -7.34 -19.45
CA GLY A 199 -18.02 -6.35 -19.07
C GLY A 199 -17.70 -4.91 -19.47
N THR A 200 -18.60 -3.99 -19.15
CA THR A 200 -18.44 -2.53 -19.37
C THR A 200 -18.16 -1.75 -18.09
N ALA A 201 -17.98 -2.44 -16.95
CA ALA A 201 -17.64 -1.81 -15.69
C ALA A 201 -16.14 -1.49 -15.65
N SER A 202 -15.77 -0.41 -14.96
CA SER A 202 -14.38 -0.10 -14.64
C SER A 202 -14.24 0.42 -13.21
N VAL A 203 -13.03 0.25 -12.67
CA VAL A 203 -12.66 0.58 -11.30
C VAL A 203 -11.38 1.40 -11.31
N TRP A 204 -11.38 2.49 -10.56
CA TRP A 204 -10.15 3.19 -10.19
C TRP A 204 -9.49 2.44 -9.04
N VAL A 205 -8.31 1.89 -9.29
CA VAL A 205 -7.44 1.33 -8.25
C VAL A 205 -6.37 2.36 -7.94
N VAL A 206 -6.41 2.91 -6.74
CA VAL A 206 -5.43 3.89 -6.24
C VAL A 206 -4.58 3.21 -5.18
N VAL A 207 -3.26 3.25 -5.34
CA VAL A 207 -2.31 2.67 -4.40
C VAL A 207 -1.31 3.72 -3.97
N ALA A 208 -1.12 3.84 -2.66
CA ALA A 208 -0.13 4.70 -2.06
C ALA A 208 0.72 3.89 -1.08
N VAL A 209 2.01 3.77 -1.34
CA VAL A 209 2.95 3.05 -0.48
C VAL A 209 3.79 4.05 0.29
N VAL A 210 3.64 4.06 1.61
CA VAL A 210 4.44 4.88 2.52
C VAL A 210 5.54 4.04 3.14
N THR A 211 6.78 4.49 3.02
CA THR A 211 7.96 3.87 3.62
C THR A 211 8.43 4.72 4.78
N ARG A 212 8.53 4.13 5.97
CA ARG A 212 9.18 4.75 7.12
C ARG A 212 10.65 4.35 7.17
N GLY A 213 11.54 5.34 7.23
CA GLY A 213 12.95 5.19 7.52
C GLY A 213 13.33 5.92 8.80
N TYR A 214 14.63 5.96 9.09
CA TYR A 214 15.18 6.79 10.16
C TYR A 214 16.56 7.34 9.81
N GLU A 215 16.88 8.49 10.37
CA GLU A 215 18.20 9.10 10.36
C GLU A 215 18.73 9.21 11.80
N LYS A 216 20.05 9.12 11.97
CA LYS A 216 20.65 9.26 13.31
C LYS A 216 20.97 10.74 13.55
N VAL A 217 20.45 11.30 14.64
CA VAL A 217 20.70 12.67 15.08
C VAL A 217 21.99 12.73 15.92
#